data_AF-A0A453A0C2-F1
#
_entry.id   AF-A0A453A0C2-F1
#
_cell.length_a   1.000
_cell.length_b   1.000
_cell.length_c   1.000
_cell.angle_alpha   90.00
_cell.angle_beta   90.00
_cell.angle_gamma   90.00
#
_symmetry.space_group_name_H-M   'P 1'
#
loop_
_entity.id
_entity.type
_entity.pdbx_description
1 polymer ?
#
loop_
_entity_poly.entity_id
_entity_poly.type
_entity_poly.pdbx_seq_one_letter_code
_entity_poly.pdbx_strand_id
1 'polypeptide(L)'
;SVEGDMREMAKTAAWSVSSCKPGNGVASLRDDSLDTYWQSDGAQPHLVNIQFQKKVQLQLVVLYVDFKLDESYTPSKISIRAGDGFHNLKVTPSAPRYIVSTMFRGF
;
A
#
# COMPACT_ATOMS: atom_id res chain seq x y z
N SER A 1 -20.90 -4.25 -16.25
CA SER A 1 -19.47 -3.89 -16.23
C SER A 1 -18.95 -4.07 -14.82
N VAL A 2 -17.73 -4.60 -14.63
CA VAL A 2 -17.27 -5.08 -13.31
C VAL A 2 -17.04 -3.95 -12.30
N GLU A 3 -16.76 -2.73 -12.76
CA GLU A 3 -16.50 -1.58 -11.89
C GLU A 3 -17.70 -1.12 -11.05
N GLY A 4 -18.93 -1.50 -11.42
CA GLY A 4 -20.16 -1.03 -10.76
C GLY A 4 -20.36 -1.51 -9.31
N ASP A 5 -19.78 -2.65 -8.94
CA ASP A 5 -19.93 -3.27 -7.61
C ASP A 5 -18.69 -3.12 -6.71
N MET A 6 -17.61 -2.51 -7.20
CA MET A 6 -16.37 -2.38 -6.43
C MET A 6 -16.41 -1.18 -5.46
N ARG A 7 -16.52 -1.47 -4.15
CA ARG A 7 -16.47 -0.46 -3.09
C ARG A 7 -15.03 -0.19 -2.63
N GLU A 8 -14.66 1.09 -2.50
CA GLU A 8 -13.42 1.48 -1.83
C GLU A 8 -13.44 1.10 -0.35
N MET A 9 -12.49 0.25 0.07
CA MET A 9 -12.38 -0.25 1.45
C MET A 9 -11.22 0.40 2.23
N ALA A 10 -10.27 1.07 1.56
CA ALA A 10 -9.05 1.62 2.15
C ALA A 10 -9.36 2.55 3.33
N LYS A 11 -10.37 3.42 3.20
CA LYS A 11 -10.81 4.35 4.24
C LYS A 11 -11.35 3.67 5.51
N THR A 12 -11.72 2.40 5.47
CA THR A 12 -12.24 1.62 6.62
C THR A 12 -11.19 0.85 7.42
N ALA A 13 -9.95 0.77 6.94
CA ALA A 13 -8.85 0.11 7.64
C ALA A 13 -8.05 1.08 8.52
N ALA A 14 -7.40 0.51 9.54
CA ALA A 14 -6.24 1.12 10.18
C ALA A 14 -5.00 0.86 9.31
N TRP A 15 -4.12 1.86 9.19
CA TRP A 15 -2.91 1.80 8.37
C TRP A 15 -1.68 2.11 9.22
N SER A 16 -0.59 1.40 9.00
CA SER A 16 0.72 1.72 9.59
C SER A 16 1.85 1.48 8.61
N VAL A 17 2.99 2.14 8.83
CA VAL A 17 4.22 1.97 8.06
C VAL A 17 5.36 1.51 8.97
N SER A 18 6.34 0.78 8.43
CA SER A 18 7.51 0.30 9.19
C SER A 18 8.40 1.44 9.72
N SER A 19 8.50 2.53 8.96
CA SER A 19 9.23 3.75 9.29
C SER A 19 8.74 4.88 8.38
N CYS A 20 8.99 6.14 8.74
CA CYS A 20 8.73 7.27 7.85
C CYS A 20 9.63 8.48 8.16
N LYS A 21 9.96 9.26 7.13
CA LYS A 21 10.50 10.62 7.31
C LYS A 21 9.43 11.51 7.98
N PRO A 22 9.80 12.47 8.84
CA PRO A 22 8.87 13.45 9.39
C PRO A 22 8.11 14.18 8.27
N GLY A 23 6.78 14.20 8.33
CA GLY A 23 5.90 14.76 7.31
C GLY A 23 5.42 13.76 6.25
N ASN A 24 6.26 12.80 5.84
CA ASN A 24 5.97 11.83 4.77
C ASN A 24 5.52 10.47 5.33
N GLY A 25 4.43 10.46 6.09
CA GLY A 25 3.91 9.28 6.80
C GLY A 25 2.63 8.68 6.20
N VAL A 26 1.86 7.94 7.02
CA VAL A 26 0.58 7.29 6.64
C VAL A 26 -0.44 8.27 6.04
N ALA A 27 -0.42 9.55 6.44
CA ALA A 27 -1.32 10.56 5.90
C ALA A 27 -1.14 10.73 4.38
N SER A 28 0.11 10.76 3.92
CA SER A 28 0.53 10.90 2.52
C SER A 28 0.36 9.62 1.68
N LEU A 29 -0.20 8.56 2.27
CA LEU A 29 -0.73 7.39 1.53
C LEU A 29 -2.24 7.53 1.24
N ARG A 30 -2.89 8.56 1.78
CA ARG A 30 -4.34 8.56 2.07
C ARG A 30 -5.03 9.92 1.99
N ASP A 31 -4.34 10.93 1.48
CA ASP A 31 -4.83 12.29 1.21
C ASP A 31 -5.41 12.44 -0.21
N ASP A 32 -5.47 11.34 -0.97
CA ASP A 32 -5.95 11.24 -2.36
C ASP A 32 -5.18 12.19 -3.35
N SER A 33 -3.95 12.56 -2.99
CA SER A 33 -3.04 13.45 -3.76
C SER A 33 -1.92 12.67 -4.48
N LEU A 34 -1.40 13.25 -5.56
CA LEU A 34 -0.21 12.75 -6.30
C LEU A 34 1.03 13.64 -6.12
N ASP A 35 0.93 14.76 -5.40
CA ASP A 35 2.07 15.62 -5.04
C ASP A 35 2.70 15.23 -3.69
N THR A 36 2.07 14.29 -2.98
CA THR A 36 2.44 13.81 -1.65
C THR A 36 2.71 12.30 -1.66
N TYR A 37 3.58 11.85 -0.75
CA TYR A 37 4.03 10.46 -0.68
C TYR A 37 4.50 10.06 0.71
N TRP A 38 4.39 8.77 1.02
CA TRP A 38 5.16 8.15 2.10
C TRP A 38 6.62 8.00 1.67
N GLN A 39 7.54 8.33 2.57
CA GLN A 39 8.97 8.09 2.42
C GLN A 39 9.48 7.25 3.57
N SER A 40 10.03 6.07 3.30
CA SER A 40 10.63 5.21 4.33
C SER A 40 11.86 5.87 4.99
N ASP A 41 12.14 5.49 6.24
CA ASP A 41 13.35 5.92 6.96
C ASP A 41 13.86 4.81 7.88
N GLY A 42 14.32 3.71 7.28
CA GLY A 42 14.82 2.54 8.01
C GLY A 42 15.07 1.35 7.08
N ALA A 43 15.73 0.32 7.60
CA ALA A 43 16.17 -0.83 6.83
C ALA A 43 15.03 -1.55 6.06
N GLN A 44 15.38 -2.13 4.92
CA GLN A 44 14.47 -2.98 4.13
C GLN A 44 14.19 -4.32 4.84
N PRO A 45 13.01 -4.94 4.63
CA PRO A 45 11.91 -4.47 3.79
C PRO A 45 11.07 -3.41 4.50
N HIS A 46 10.74 -2.32 3.79
CA HIS A 46 9.71 -1.41 4.28
C HIS A 46 8.33 -2.05 4.11
N LEU A 47 7.43 -1.79 5.05
CA LEU A 47 6.11 -2.39 5.10
C LEU A 47 5.04 -1.32 5.22
N VAL A 48 3.94 -1.48 4.49
CA VAL A 48 2.66 -0.82 4.75
C VAL A 48 1.68 -1.91 5.18
N ASN A 49 1.14 -1.77 6.39
CA ASN A 49 0.19 -2.71 6.96
C ASN A 49 -1.22 -2.11 6.87
N ILE A 50 -2.18 -2.91 6.43
CA ILE A 50 -3.59 -2.53 6.28
C ILE A 50 -4.41 -3.51 7.12
N GLN A 51 -4.99 -3.04 8.24
CA GLN A 51 -5.72 -3.87 9.20
C GLN A 51 -7.20 -3.48 9.25
N PHE A 52 -8.07 -4.46 9.01
CA PHE A 52 -9.52 -4.31 9.12
C PHE A 52 -10.02 -4.88 10.45
N GLN A 53 -11.01 -4.25 11.07
CA GLN A 53 -11.63 -4.73 12.33
C GLN A 53 -12.43 -6.04 12.16
N LYS A 54 -12.77 -6.40 10.93
CA LYS A 54 -13.52 -7.60 10.56
C LYS A 54 -12.91 -8.19 9.30
N LYS A 55 -13.09 -9.50 9.06
CA LYS A 55 -12.66 -10.13 7.82
C LYS A 55 -13.40 -9.52 6.63
N VAL A 56 -12.64 -8.95 5.69
CA VAL A 56 -13.14 -8.37 4.43
C VAL A 56 -12.72 -9.24 3.25
N GLN A 57 -13.48 -9.17 2.16
CA GLN A 57 -13.03 -9.68 0.86
C GLN A 57 -12.47 -8.50 0.07
N LEU A 58 -11.17 -8.54 -0.24
CA LEU A 58 -10.52 -7.60 -1.15
C LEU A 58 -10.37 -8.27 -2.52
N GLN A 59 -10.58 -7.51 -3.58
CA GLN A 59 -10.47 -7.99 -4.96
C GLN A 59 -9.31 -7.34 -5.75
N LEU A 60 -8.81 -6.16 -5.34
CA LEU A 60 -7.97 -5.32 -6.20
C LEU A 60 -7.03 -4.35 -5.42
N VAL A 61 -5.83 -4.12 -5.97
CA VAL A 61 -4.75 -3.24 -5.43
C VAL A 61 -3.82 -2.72 -6.56
N VAL A 62 -3.58 -1.41 -6.80
CA VAL A 62 -2.25 -0.90 -7.25
C VAL A 62 -1.50 -0.39 -6.03
N LEU A 63 -0.23 -0.09 -6.27
CA LEU A 63 0.48 1.01 -5.66
C LEU A 63 0.77 2.02 -6.80
N TYR A 64 0.54 3.31 -6.60
CA TYR A 64 0.98 4.32 -7.57
C TYR A 64 2.50 4.45 -7.48
N VAL A 65 3.17 4.37 -8.63
CA VAL A 65 4.63 4.42 -8.79
C VAL A 65 4.94 5.09 -10.13
N ASP A 66 5.86 6.06 -10.15
CA ASP A 66 6.36 6.68 -11.38
C ASP A 66 7.89 6.77 -11.34
N PHE A 67 8.55 5.91 -12.10
CA PHE A 67 10.02 5.85 -12.17
C PHE A 67 10.70 7.18 -12.55
N LYS A 68 10.01 8.09 -13.26
CA LYS A 68 10.56 9.41 -13.63
C LYS A 68 10.49 10.43 -12.48
N LEU A 69 9.54 10.26 -11.56
CA LEU A 69 9.35 11.14 -10.42
C LEU A 69 10.01 10.57 -9.15
N ASP A 70 10.14 9.24 -9.08
CA ASP A 70 10.59 8.48 -7.93
C ASP A 70 12.05 7.99 -8.07
N GLU A 71 12.61 7.90 -9.28
CA GLU A 71 13.98 7.43 -9.58
C GLU A 71 14.37 6.15 -8.78
N SER A 72 15.39 6.24 -7.92
CA SER A 72 15.89 5.15 -7.08
C SER A 72 14.93 4.73 -5.97
N TYR A 73 13.93 5.56 -5.63
CA TYR A 73 12.91 5.25 -4.64
C TYR A 73 11.79 4.34 -5.19
N THR A 74 11.79 4.07 -6.49
CA THR A 74 10.79 3.24 -7.17
C THR A 74 10.87 1.78 -6.68
N PRO A 75 9.80 1.18 -6.11
CA PRO A 75 9.83 -0.17 -5.58
C PRO A 75 10.14 -1.24 -6.65
N SER A 76 11.38 -1.72 -6.70
CA SER A 76 11.85 -2.73 -7.67
C SER A 76 11.26 -4.13 -7.47
N LYS A 77 10.74 -4.43 -6.26
CA LYS A 77 10.11 -5.70 -5.91
C LYS A 77 9.04 -5.51 -4.83
N ILE A 78 7.81 -5.90 -5.13
CA ILE A 78 6.66 -5.82 -4.22
C ILE A 78 6.19 -7.24 -3.86
N SER A 79 5.77 -7.44 -2.60
CA SER A 79 5.27 -8.73 -2.11
C SER A 79 4.01 -8.51 -1.27
N ILE A 80 2.83 -8.76 -1.86
CA ILE A 80 1.56 -8.70 -1.14
C ILE A 80 1.43 -9.96 -0.27
N ARG A 81 1.01 -9.78 0.99
CA ARG A 81 0.75 -10.85 1.95
C ARG A 81 -0.58 -10.63 2.64
N ALA A 82 -1.31 -11.72 2.91
CA ALA A 82 -2.60 -11.68 3.58
C ALA A 82 -2.72 -12.79 4.64
N GLY A 83 -3.53 -12.54 5.66
CA GLY A 83 -3.78 -13.42 6.80
C GLY A 83 -4.86 -12.80 7.69
N ASP A 84 -5.16 -13.43 8.83
CA ASP A 84 -6.05 -12.87 9.87
C ASP A 84 -5.27 -12.23 11.03
N GLY A 85 -3.94 -12.43 11.09
CA GLY A 85 -3.04 -11.72 12.01
C GLY A 85 -1.61 -11.63 11.50
N PHE A 86 -0.82 -10.72 12.07
CA PHE A 86 0.57 -10.46 11.67
C PHE A 86 1.46 -11.71 11.62
N HIS A 87 1.19 -12.69 12.48
CA HIS A 87 1.95 -13.94 12.60
C HIS A 87 1.58 -15.02 11.57
N ASN A 88 0.53 -14.84 10.75
CA ASN A 88 0.12 -15.83 9.74
C ASN A 88 -0.01 -15.28 8.30
N LEU A 89 0.56 -14.09 8.04
CA LEU A 89 0.61 -13.46 6.71
C LEU A 89 1.34 -14.34 5.68
N LYS A 90 0.60 -14.87 4.69
CA LYS A 90 1.12 -15.66 3.57
C LYS A 90 1.19 -14.82 2.31
N VAL A 91 2.23 -15.01 1.49
CA VAL A 91 2.35 -14.37 0.17
C VAL A 91 1.19 -14.83 -0.71
N THR A 92 0.46 -13.88 -1.30
CA THR A 92 -0.68 -14.17 -2.19
C THR A 92 -0.20 -14.29 -3.64
N PRO A 93 -0.36 -15.45 -4.32
CA PRO A 93 0.12 -15.62 -5.70
C PRO A 93 -0.63 -14.80 -6.76
N SER A 94 -1.80 -14.24 -6.41
CA SER A 94 -2.75 -13.69 -7.38
C SER A 94 -3.33 -12.34 -6.95
N ALA A 95 -2.80 -11.27 -7.55
CA ALA A 95 -3.50 -10.00 -7.76
C ALA A 95 -3.32 -9.61 -9.24
N PRO A 96 -4.03 -10.29 -10.18
CA PRO A 96 -3.82 -10.07 -11.60
C PRO A 96 -4.43 -8.73 -12.04
N ARG A 97 -3.55 -7.82 -12.48
CA ARG A 97 -3.84 -6.41 -12.84
C ARG A 97 -4.07 -5.54 -11.60
N TYR A 98 -3.32 -4.45 -11.54
CA TYR A 98 -3.16 -3.66 -10.34
C TYR A 98 -4.04 -2.38 -10.44
N ILE A 99 -5.02 -2.13 -9.53
CA ILE A 99 -5.85 -0.89 -9.42
C ILE A 99 -6.21 -0.52 -7.95
N VAL A 100 -5.88 0.71 -7.50
CA VAL A 100 -6.08 1.42 -6.19
C VAL A 100 -4.98 2.50 -6.07
N SER A 101 -5.27 3.65 -5.46
CA SER A 101 -4.29 4.76 -5.29
C SER A 101 -3.44 4.62 -4.01
N THR A 102 -2.14 4.89 -4.09
CA THR A 102 -1.26 5.42 -3.01
C THR A 102 0.20 5.49 -3.50
N MET A 103 0.95 6.56 -3.23
CA MET A 103 2.36 6.69 -3.70
C MET A 103 3.38 6.07 -2.73
N PHE A 104 4.29 5.24 -3.25
CA PHE A 104 5.38 4.60 -2.51
C PHE A 104 6.75 5.14 -2.97
N ARG A 105 7.47 5.84 -2.09
CA ARG A 105 8.90 6.17 -2.27
C ARG A 105 9.74 5.53 -1.17
N GLY A 106 10.60 4.56 -1.50
CA GLY A 106 11.39 3.82 -0.50
C GLY A 106 12.89 3.80 -0.76
N PHE A 107 13.70 4.10 0.27
CA PHE A 107 15.16 3.94 0.30
C PHE A 107 15.57 2.51 0.74
#